data_AF-A0A821TDD8-F1
#
_entry.id   AF-A0A821TDD8-F1
#
_cell.length_a   1.000
_cell.length_b   1.000
_cell.length_c   1.000
_cell.angle_alpha   90.00
_cell.angle_beta   90.00
_cell.angle_gamma   90.00
#
_symmetry.space_group_name_H-M   'P 1'
#
loop_
_entity.id
_entity.type
_entity.pdbx_description
1 polymer ?
#
loop_
_entity_poly.entity_id
_entity_poly.type
_entity_poly.pdbx_seq_one_letter_code
_entity_poly.pdbx_strand_id
1 'polypeptide(L)'
;IIKNQVTFHIPLHRYISILSYLSLNYQNGELKTLFPIENEKFLLNLAIFPLRIQVVKYEILTNTIWSYHSYEMQIQSDMYSSTHGNICSYMNDADIFLLQLISTLVNINKFMEMFFKSFYVHEWLVQNTENNLIFEKSSYITLLEGSLIVLATIVAFSPHLVLDDFEHRRAEIINALVIQDCHYSYLDEHMGEPKSFATSKYDIQSIVDDIAEYISPTIDITNQPKQGQYKLKDFLWEDEFDPLHVLSRISRRDLFETTMQRYTKW
;
A
#
# COMPACT_ATOMS: atom_id res chain seq x y z
N ILE A 1 -14.31 9.71 16.03
CA ILE A 1 -14.17 9.60 14.56
C ILE A 1 -15.58 9.64 13.98
N ILE A 2 -15.87 10.57 13.07
CA ILE A 2 -17.19 10.67 12.42
C ILE A 2 -17.35 9.41 11.55
N LYS A 3 -18.29 8.53 11.89
CA LYS A 3 -18.38 7.15 11.37
C LYS A 3 -18.53 7.05 9.84
N ASN A 4 -19.09 8.05 9.17
CA ASN A 4 -19.51 7.93 7.77
C ASN A 4 -18.92 8.99 6.81
N GLN A 5 -17.84 9.66 7.20
CA GLN A 5 -17.15 10.61 6.33
C GLN A 5 -15.68 10.27 6.24
N VAL A 6 -15.20 10.10 5.01
CA VAL A 6 -13.79 9.92 4.69
C VAL A 6 -13.49 10.69 3.41
N THR A 7 -12.24 11.12 3.29
CA THR A 7 -11.72 11.68 2.06
C THR A 7 -10.31 11.17 1.87
N PHE A 8 -10.03 10.68 0.66
CA PHE A 8 -8.71 10.23 0.26
C PHE A 8 -7.77 11.40 -0.07
N HIS A 9 -8.29 12.64 -0.10
CA HIS A 9 -7.59 13.81 -0.65
C HIS A 9 -7.05 14.79 0.39
N ILE A 10 -7.09 14.51 1.70
CA ILE A 10 -6.52 15.44 2.69
C ILE A 10 -4.98 15.43 2.55
N PRO A 11 -4.34 16.52 2.12
CA PRO A 11 -2.92 16.44 1.74
C PRO A 11 -1.97 16.82 2.87
N LEU A 12 -2.45 17.48 3.94
CA LEU A 12 -1.57 18.10 4.94
C LEU A 12 -0.69 17.09 5.68
N HIS A 13 -1.27 15.97 6.13
CA HIS A 13 -0.50 14.93 6.83
C HIS A 13 0.53 14.27 5.91
N ARG A 14 0.24 14.17 4.61
CA ARG A 14 1.20 13.67 3.60
C ARG A 14 2.33 14.66 3.35
N TYR A 15 2.05 15.96 3.32
CA TYR A 15 3.13 16.95 3.27
C TYR A 15 4.01 16.87 4.52
N ILE A 16 3.43 16.70 5.71
CA ILE A 16 4.20 16.48 6.95
C ILE A 16 5.08 15.23 6.81
N SER A 17 4.52 14.13 6.29
CA SER A 17 5.24 12.89 6.03
C SER A 17 6.45 13.09 5.11
N ILE A 18 6.23 13.68 3.93
CA ILE A 18 7.27 13.95 2.92
C ILE A 18 8.34 14.91 3.47
N LEU A 19 7.93 16.02 4.10
CA LEU A 19 8.87 16.99 4.68
C LEU A 19 9.69 16.39 5.81
N SER A 20 9.09 15.52 6.62
CA SER A 20 9.79 14.81 7.69
C SER A 20 10.84 13.87 7.11
N TYR A 21 10.48 13.10 6.08
CA TYR A 21 11.41 12.24 5.35
C TYR A 21 12.58 13.06 4.78
N LEU A 22 12.30 14.17 4.10
CA LEU A 22 13.34 15.02 3.51
C LEU A 22 14.26 15.62 4.58
N SER A 23 13.69 16.08 5.69
CA SER A 23 14.46 16.68 6.76
C SER A 23 15.39 15.67 7.43
N LEU A 24 14.89 14.48 7.75
CA LEU A 24 15.66 13.41 8.41
C LEU A 24 16.81 12.91 7.53
N ASN A 25 16.56 12.70 6.22
CA ASN A 25 17.55 12.06 5.35
C ASN A 25 18.50 13.04 4.64
N TYR A 26 18.07 14.27 4.37
CA TYR A 26 18.85 15.21 3.55
C TYR A 26 19.24 16.50 4.27
N GLN A 27 18.64 16.81 5.42
CA GLN A 27 18.88 18.08 6.13
C GLN A 27 19.44 17.89 7.54
N ASN A 28 19.84 16.67 7.91
CA ASN A 28 20.29 16.32 9.26
C ASN A 28 19.27 16.74 10.34
N GLY A 29 17.97 16.66 10.02
CA GLY A 29 16.91 16.95 10.96
C GLY A 29 16.86 15.92 12.08
N GLU A 30 16.40 16.34 13.26
CA GLU A 30 16.18 15.44 14.40
C GLU A 30 14.67 15.26 14.62
N LEU A 31 14.24 14.05 14.99
CA LEU A 31 12.84 13.76 15.27
C LEU A 31 12.25 14.67 16.37
N LYS A 32 13.08 15.01 17.37
CA LYS A 32 12.70 15.87 18.50
C LYS A 32 12.39 17.31 18.10
N THR A 33 12.99 17.79 17.00
CA THR A 33 12.79 19.16 16.53
C THR A 33 11.65 19.24 15.52
N LEU A 34 11.41 18.16 14.77
CA LEU A 34 10.35 18.06 13.78
C LEU A 34 8.96 17.82 14.40
N PHE A 35 8.90 17.03 15.48
CA PHE A 35 7.66 16.65 16.11
C PHE A 35 7.62 17.05 17.59
N PRO A 36 6.48 17.51 18.10
CA PRO A 36 6.31 17.78 19.52
C PRO A 36 6.14 16.45 20.28
N ILE A 37 7.25 15.73 20.52
CA ILE A 37 7.24 14.39 21.13
C ILE A 37 6.58 14.38 22.51
N GLU A 38 6.69 15.48 23.26
CA GLU A 38 6.04 15.64 24.57
C GLU A 38 4.50 15.67 24.46
N ASN A 39 3.96 16.07 23.30
CA ASN A 39 2.53 16.12 23.06
C ASN A 39 2.04 14.85 22.35
N GLU A 40 2.05 13.74 23.08
CA GLU A 40 1.61 12.43 22.59
C GLU A 40 0.19 12.46 22.01
N LYS A 41 -0.72 13.24 22.61
CA LYS A 41 -2.11 13.40 22.12
C LYS A 41 -2.14 14.01 20.71
N PHE A 42 -1.28 14.99 20.44
CA PHE A 42 -1.16 15.57 19.11
C PHE A 42 -0.67 14.54 18.10
N LEU A 43 0.35 13.75 18.45
CA LEU A 43 0.88 12.70 17.58
C LEU A 43 -0.16 11.63 17.26
N LEU A 44 -0.89 11.14 18.27
CA LEU A 44 -2.00 10.21 18.05
C LEU A 44 -3.08 10.82 17.16
N ASN A 45 -3.44 12.10 17.36
CA ASN A 45 -4.40 12.79 16.49
C ASN A 45 -3.91 12.91 15.04
N LEU A 46 -2.60 13.11 14.84
CA LEU A 46 -2.00 13.18 13.50
C LEU A 46 -2.12 11.82 12.78
N ALA A 47 -2.00 10.71 13.50
CA ALA A 47 -2.17 9.35 12.96
C ALA A 47 -3.61 8.98 12.61
N ILE A 48 -4.62 9.67 13.17
CA ILE A 48 -6.05 9.31 12.94
C ILE A 48 -6.41 9.36 11.45
N PHE A 49 -5.92 10.37 10.71
CA PHE A 49 -6.26 10.53 9.29
C PHE A 49 -5.70 9.42 8.40
N PRO A 50 -4.37 9.16 8.36
CA PRO A 50 -3.84 8.06 7.56
C PRO A 50 -4.41 6.71 8.01
N LEU A 51 -4.57 6.49 9.32
CA LEU A 51 -5.20 5.27 9.85
C LEU A 51 -6.65 5.11 9.36
N ARG A 52 -7.43 6.20 9.32
CA ARG A 52 -8.82 6.14 8.86
C ARG A 52 -8.90 5.69 7.40
N ILE A 53 -7.99 6.15 6.54
CA ILE A 53 -7.93 5.74 5.14
C ILE A 53 -7.62 4.25 5.03
N GLN A 54 -6.65 3.76 5.80
CA GLN A 54 -6.31 2.32 5.85
C GLN A 54 -7.50 1.47 6.31
N VAL A 55 -8.25 1.90 7.33
CA VAL A 55 -9.46 1.21 7.78
C VAL A 55 -10.53 1.17 6.67
N VAL A 56 -10.75 2.29 5.98
CA VAL A 56 -11.79 2.38 4.95
C VAL A 56 -11.55 1.40 3.81
N LYS A 57 -10.29 1.13 3.42
CA LYS A 57 -9.97 0.09 2.43
C LYS A 57 -10.65 -1.24 2.75
N TYR A 58 -10.64 -1.64 4.02
CA TYR A 58 -11.24 -2.90 4.47
C TYR A 58 -12.74 -2.77 4.77
N GLU A 59 -13.22 -1.60 5.19
CA GLU A 59 -14.67 -1.34 5.28
C GLU A 59 -15.35 -1.49 3.92
N ILE A 60 -14.71 -1.02 2.83
CA ILE A 60 -15.21 -1.16 1.46
C ILE A 60 -15.34 -2.65 1.10
N LEU A 61 -14.34 -3.47 1.45
CA LEU A 61 -14.34 -4.92 1.20
C LEU A 61 -15.42 -5.69 1.96
N THR A 62 -15.94 -5.15 3.07
CA THR A 62 -17.07 -5.78 3.76
C THR A 62 -18.36 -5.75 2.95
N ASN A 63 -18.50 -4.84 1.97
CA ASN A 63 -19.71 -4.56 1.19
C ASN A 63 -20.96 -4.20 2.03
N THR A 64 -20.85 -4.03 3.34
CA THR A 64 -21.96 -3.70 4.24
C THR A 64 -21.97 -2.23 4.64
N ILE A 65 -20.80 -1.68 4.99
CA ILE A 65 -20.65 -0.31 5.55
C ILE A 65 -20.86 0.77 4.48
N TRP A 66 -20.34 0.56 3.27
CA TRP A 66 -20.34 1.54 2.17
C TRP A 66 -21.29 1.16 1.02
N SER A 67 -22.31 0.36 1.29
CA SER A 67 -23.19 -0.26 0.28
C SER A 67 -23.73 0.71 -0.79
N TYR A 68 -24.15 1.92 -0.39
CA TYR A 68 -24.72 2.93 -1.29
C TYR A 68 -23.71 3.65 -2.21
N HIS A 69 -22.43 3.69 -1.86
CA HIS A 69 -21.37 4.37 -2.62
C HIS A 69 -20.19 3.43 -2.89
N SER A 70 -20.48 2.12 -2.95
CA SER A 70 -19.47 1.07 -2.93
C SER A 70 -18.56 1.14 -4.15
N TYR A 71 -19.11 1.42 -5.33
CA TYR A 71 -18.34 1.51 -6.57
C TYR A 71 -17.41 2.74 -6.61
N GLU A 72 -17.90 3.92 -6.26
CA GLU A 72 -17.08 5.14 -6.22
C GLU A 72 -15.98 5.04 -5.17
N MET A 73 -16.30 4.47 -4.01
CA MET A 73 -15.32 4.23 -2.94
C MET A 73 -14.27 3.20 -3.35
N GLN A 74 -14.66 2.15 -4.08
CA GLN A 74 -13.71 1.19 -4.68
C GLN A 74 -12.75 1.92 -5.62
N ILE A 75 -13.24 2.70 -6.59
CA ILE A 75 -12.37 3.46 -7.51
C ILE A 75 -11.40 4.37 -6.74
N GLN A 76 -11.87 5.09 -5.71
CA GLN A 76 -11.01 5.96 -4.91
C GLN A 76 -9.95 5.17 -4.13
N SER A 77 -10.31 4.01 -3.59
CA SER A 77 -9.39 3.10 -2.89
C SER A 77 -8.35 2.49 -3.84
N ASP A 78 -8.77 2.14 -5.06
CA ASP A 78 -7.92 1.64 -6.13
C ASP A 78 -6.89 2.70 -6.51
N MET A 79 -7.33 3.93 -6.81
CA MET A 79 -6.46 5.05 -7.17
C MET A 79 -5.53 5.49 -6.03
N TYR A 80 -5.94 5.31 -4.76
CA TYR A 80 -5.11 5.59 -3.60
C TYR A 80 -3.96 4.58 -3.43
N SER A 81 -4.23 3.30 -3.72
CA SER A 81 -3.28 2.20 -3.50
C SER A 81 -2.42 1.95 -4.74
N SER A 82 -2.95 2.24 -5.93
CA SER A 82 -2.27 1.96 -7.19
C SER A 82 -1.13 2.96 -7.45
N THR A 83 -0.11 2.45 -8.14
CA THR A 83 0.93 3.28 -8.76
C THR A 83 0.48 3.83 -10.12
N HIS A 84 -0.68 3.41 -10.63
CA HIS A 84 -1.18 3.75 -11.97
C HIS A 84 -1.50 5.24 -12.06
N GLY A 85 -0.83 5.91 -13.01
CA GLY A 85 -1.14 7.30 -13.37
C GLY A 85 -0.81 8.31 -12.26
N ASN A 86 0.49 8.49 -11.97
CA ASN A 86 1.24 9.60 -11.35
C ASN A 86 0.64 10.54 -10.26
N ILE A 87 -0.67 10.71 -10.16
CA ILE A 87 -1.33 11.70 -9.31
C ILE A 87 -1.34 11.24 -7.84
N CYS A 88 -1.41 9.92 -7.62
CA CYS A 88 -1.63 9.35 -6.28
C CYS A 88 -0.57 8.33 -5.84
N SER A 89 0.46 8.05 -6.65
CA SER A 89 1.44 6.97 -6.45
C SER A 89 2.20 7.03 -5.12
N TYR A 90 2.15 8.17 -4.42
CA TYR A 90 2.83 8.40 -3.14
C TYR A 90 1.88 8.52 -1.94
N MET A 91 0.56 8.47 -2.16
CA MET A 91 -0.41 8.71 -1.09
C MET A 91 -0.37 7.61 -0.03
N ASN A 92 -0.46 6.35 -0.45
CA ASN A 92 -0.39 5.22 0.48
C ASN A 92 0.95 5.18 1.21
N ASP A 93 2.05 5.41 0.50
CA ASP A 93 3.39 5.33 1.08
C ASP A 93 3.69 6.47 2.07
N ALA A 94 3.21 7.68 1.79
CA ALA A 94 3.27 8.79 2.74
C ALA A 94 2.44 8.52 4.00
N ASP A 95 1.27 7.90 3.86
CA ASP A 95 0.41 7.57 4.99
C ASP A 95 1.02 6.44 5.85
N ILE A 96 1.55 5.39 5.22
CA ILE A 96 2.26 4.29 5.91
C ILE A 96 3.52 4.81 6.61
N PHE A 97 4.35 5.62 5.95
CA PHE A 97 5.54 6.21 6.57
C PHE A 97 5.18 7.05 7.80
N LEU A 98 4.10 7.84 7.72
CA LEU A 98 3.67 8.66 8.86
C LEU A 98 3.18 7.80 10.03
N LEU A 99 2.45 6.71 9.75
CA LEU A 99 2.02 5.76 10.78
C LEU A 99 3.22 5.06 11.44
N GLN A 100 4.21 4.64 10.64
CA GLN A 100 5.48 4.09 11.11
C GLN A 100 6.17 5.09 12.05
N LEU A 101 6.36 6.31 11.58
CA LEU A 101 7.01 7.36 12.35
C LEU A 101 6.31 7.62 13.68
N ILE A 102 4.98 7.85 13.66
CA ILE A 102 4.22 8.13 14.88
C ILE A 102 4.27 6.94 15.83
N SER A 103 4.20 5.70 15.36
CA SER A 103 4.27 4.51 16.21
C SER A 103 5.58 4.43 17.01
N THR A 104 6.67 5.00 16.50
CA THR A 104 7.96 5.08 17.22
C THR A 104 8.04 6.23 18.23
N LEU A 105 7.18 7.23 18.11
CA LEU A 105 7.21 8.45 18.92
C LEU A 105 6.21 8.45 20.10
N VAL A 106 5.26 7.52 20.11
CA VAL A 106 4.19 7.44 21.13
C VAL A 106 4.29 6.15 21.94
N ASN A 107 3.54 6.05 23.03
CA ASN A 107 3.41 4.80 23.76
C ASN A 107 2.71 3.74 22.89
N ILE A 108 3.42 2.63 22.66
CA ILE A 108 2.95 1.56 21.78
C ILE A 108 1.58 1.00 22.20
N ASN A 109 1.28 0.89 23.51
CA ASN A 109 -0.01 0.37 23.96
C ASN A 109 -1.15 1.31 23.58
N LYS A 110 -0.95 2.62 23.70
CA LYS A 110 -1.96 3.62 23.29
C LYS A 110 -2.15 3.63 21.78
N PHE A 111 -1.07 3.49 21.02
CA PHE A 111 -1.14 3.35 19.56
C PHE A 111 -1.93 2.10 19.15
N MET A 112 -1.62 0.94 19.73
CA MET A 112 -2.30 -0.32 19.44
C MET A 112 -3.77 -0.30 19.85
N GLU A 113 -4.10 0.31 20.98
CA GLU A 113 -5.49 0.52 21.41
C GLU A 113 -6.26 1.40 20.40
N MET A 114 -5.68 2.53 19.99
CA MET A 114 -6.25 3.38 18.95
C MET A 114 -6.41 2.63 17.62
N PHE A 115 -5.39 1.86 17.23
CA PHE A 115 -5.35 1.09 15.99
C PHE A 115 -6.50 0.09 15.90
N PHE A 116 -6.61 -0.83 16.87
CA PHE A 116 -7.66 -1.85 16.85
C PHE A 116 -9.05 -1.28 17.09
N LYS A 117 -9.18 -0.18 17.85
CA LYS A 117 -10.47 0.51 17.98
C LYS A 117 -10.93 1.12 16.66
N SER A 118 -10.01 1.66 15.87
CA SER A 118 -10.32 2.21 14.55
C SER A 118 -10.84 1.14 13.57
N PHE A 119 -10.38 -0.10 13.67
CA PHE A 119 -10.91 -1.25 12.91
C PHE A 119 -12.17 -1.90 13.53
N TYR A 120 -12.66 -1.39 14.67
CA TYR A 120 -13.78 -1.96 15.44
C TYR A 120 -13.55 -3.36 16.00
N VAL A 121 -12.32 -3.90 15.94
CA VAL A 121 -12.01 -5.27 16.39
C VAL A 121 -11.50 -5.33 17.83
N HIS A 122 -11.16 -4.19 18.44
CA HIS A 122 -10.61 -4.13 19.80
C HIS A 122 -11.49 -4.85 20.84
N GLU A 123 -12.79 -4.54 20.89
CA GLU A 123 -13.70 -5.16 21.86
C GLU A 123 -13.84 -6.66 21.61
N TRP A 124 -13.87 -7.08 20.35
CA TRP A 124 -13.94 -8.49 19.99
C TRP A 124 -12.68 -9.25 20.44
N LEU A 125 -11.48 -8.68 20.24
CA LEU A 125 -10.21 -9.27 20.66
C LEU A 125 -10.04 -9.34 22.19
N VAL A 126 -10.51 -8.32 22.92
CA VAL A 126 -10.28 -8.21 24.38
C VAL A 126 -11.38 -8.89 25.19
N GLN A 127 -12.64 -8.74 24.79
CA GLN A 127 -13.78 -9.20 25.59
C GLN A 127 -14.31 -10.57 25.13
N ASN A 128 -13.98 -11.00 23.90
CA ASN A 128 -14.43 -12.26 23.31
C ASN A 128 -15.97 -12.45 23.41
N THR A 129 -16.74 -11.36 23.33
CA THR A 129 -18.20 -11.38 23.43
C THR A 129 -18.82 -11.21 22.04
N GLU A 130 -19.46 -12.29 21.54
CA GLU A 130 -20.28 -12.22 20.32
C GLU A 130 -21.59 -11.43 20.53
N ASN A 131 -21.93 -11.09 21.79
CA ASN A 131 -23.20 -10.48 22.17
C ASN A 131 -23.33 -8.99 21.78
N ASN A 132 -22.23 -8.32 21.40
CA ASN A 132 -22.19 -6.88 21.06
C ASN A 132 -21.66 -6.61 19.65
N LEU A 133 -21.79 -7.57 18.73
CA LEU A 133 -21.32 -7.42 17.35
C LEU A 133 -22.13 -6.32 16.63
N ILE A 134 -21.44 -5.26 16.19
CA ILE A 134 -21.99 -4.14 15.43
C ILE A 134 -22.24 -4.55 13.97
N PHE A 135 -21.39 -5.45 13.46
CA PHE A 135 -21.41 -5.99 12.10
C PHE A 135 -21.65 -7.50 12.09
N GLU A 136 -21.94 -8.04 10.91
CA GLU A 136 -21.93 -9.48 10.70
C GLU A 136 -20.54 -10.08 10.95
N LYS A 137 -20.50 -11.35 11.37
CA LYS A 137 -19.24 -12.06 11.67
C LYS A 137 -18.27 -12.07 10.47
N SER A 138 -18.80 -12.20 9.25
CA SER A 138 -18.02 -12.09 8.01
C SER A 138 -17.29 -10.76 7.87
N SER A 139 -17.98 -9.64 8.16
CA SER A 139 -17.40 -8.30 8.13
C SER A 139 -16.32 -8.11 9.19
N TYR A 140 -16.51 -8.66 10.41
CA TYR A 140 -15.49 -8.65 11.45
C TYR A 140 -14.23 -9.43 11.07
N ILE A 141 -14.37 -10.55 10.38
CA ILE A 141 -13.22 -11.33 9.88
C ILE A 141 -12.43 -10.48 8.87
N THR A 142 -13.11 -9.84 7.91
CA THR A 142 -12.46 -8.95 6.93
C THR A 142 -11.74 -7.78 7.59
N LEU A 143 -12.37 -7.14 8.60
CA LEU A 143 -11.77 -6.03 9.34
C LEU A 143 -10.58 -6.48 10.20
N LEU A 144 -10.65 -7.65 10.83
CA LEU A 144 -9.54 -8.21 11.59
C LEU A 144 -8.36 -8.53 10.68
N GLU A 145 -8.61 -9.23 9.59
CA GLU A 145 -7.59 -9.55 8.60
C GLU A 145 -6.94 -8.26 8.07
N GLY A 146 -7.76 -7.26 7.73
CA GLY A 146 -7.25 -5.96 7.30
C GLY A 146 -6.41 -5.26 8.35
N SER A 147 -6.81 -5.31 9.62
CA SER A 147 -6.01 -4.74 10.71
C SER A 147 -4.65 -5.44 10.83
N LEU A 148 -4.59 -6.76 10.64
CA LEU A 148 -3.34 -7.52 10.72
C LEU A 148 -2.44 -7.24 9.50
N ILE A 149 -3.02 -7.14 8.30
CA ILE A 149 -2.27 -6.77 7.09
C ILE A 149 -1.67 -5.37 7.25
N VAL A 150 -2.48 -4.37 7.64
CA VAL A 150 -1.98 -3.00 7.83
C VAL A 150 -0.93 -2.93 8.92
N LEU A 151 -1.11 -3.67 10.03
CA LEU A 151 -0.09 -3.73 11.08
C LEU A 151 1.21 -4.36 10.57
N ALA A 152 1.12 -5.45 9.80
CA ALA A 152 2.27 -6.07 9.16
C ALA A 152 2.95 -5.13 8.17
N THR A 153 2.19 -4.36 7.37
CA THR A 153 2.72 -3.32 6.49
C THR A 153 3.46 -2.24 7.29
N ILE A 154 2.89 -1.75 8.40
CA ILE A 154 3.56 -0.76 9.26
C ILE A 154 4.89 -1.33 9.79
N VAL A 155 4.94 -2.62 10.17
CA VAL A 155 6.14 -3.20 10.77
C VAL A 155 7.21 -3.60 9.74
N ALA A 156 6.81 -4.15 8.60
CA ALA A 156 7.72 -4.86 7.69
C ALA A 156 7.91 -4.16 6.32
N PHE A 157 6.93 -3.37 5.86
CA PHE A 157 7.00 -2.77 4.52
C PHE A 157 7.84 -1.49 4.53
N SER A 158 8.74 -1.37 3.57
CA SER A 158 9.51 -0.15 3.34
C SER A 158 8.79 0.72 2.30
N PRO A 159 8.16 1.85 2.71
CA PRO A 159 7.43 2.70 1.77
C PRO A 159 8.38 3.34 0.75
N HIS A 160 7.87 3.71 -0.43
CA HIS A 160 8.63 4.38 -1.50
C HIS A 160 9.54 5.49 -0.98
N LEU A 161 9.05 6.30 -0.03
CA LEU A 161 9.81 7.39 0.54
C LEU A 161 11.19 6.94 1.02
N VAL A 162 11.28 5.79 1.70
CA VAL A 162 12.51 5.30 2.35
C VAL A 162 13.52 4.69 1.37
N LEU A 163 13.05 4.04 0.31
CA LEU A 163 13.90 3.31 -0.64
C LEU A 163 14.65 4.23 -1.61
N ASP A 164 15.81 3.77 -2.11
CA ASP A 164 16.45 4.39 -3.28
C ASP A 164 15.55 4.26 -4.52
N ASP A 165 15.69 5.19 -5.46
CA ASP A 165 14.87 5.21 -6.68
C ASP A 165 15.02 3.95 -7.54
N PHE A 166 16.21 3.34 -7.54
CA PHE A 166 16.43 2.09 -8.26
C PHE A 166 15.72 0.93 -7.57
N GLU A 167 15.94 0.76 -6.27
CA GLU A 167 15.34 -0.32 -5.47
C GLU A 167 13.82 -0.25 -5.49
N HIS A 168 13.28 0.96 -5.38
CA HIS A 168 11.84 1.16 -5.47
C HIS A 168 11.30 0.77 -6.84
N ARG A 169 11.89 1.28 -7.94
CA ARG A 169 11.40 0.96 -9.29
C ARG A 169 11.51 -0.52 -9.58
N ARG A 170 12.60 -1.16 -9.15
CA ARG A 170 12.73 -2.62 -9.20
C ARG A 170 11.58 -3.31 -8.49
N ALA A 171 11.30 -2.94 -7.23
CA ALA A 171 10.23 -3.54 -6.45
C ALA A 171 8.84 -3.33 -7.08
N GLU A 172 8.55 -2.15 -7.62
CA GLU A 172 7.27 -1.89 -8.32
C GLU A 172 7.15 -2.66 -9.64
N ILE A 173 8.23 -2.79 -10.43
CA ILE A 173 8.19 -3.61 -11.66
C ILE A 173 8.00 -5.08 -11.31
N ILE A 174 8.71 -5.59 -10.30
CA ILE A 174 8.51 -6.95 -9.80
C ILE A 174 7.05 -7.14 -9.39
N ASN A 175 6.50 -6.23 -8.59
CA ASN A 175 5.13 -6.30 -8.12
C ASN A 175 4.12 -6.33 -9.29
N ALA A 176 4.31 -5.51 -10.32
CA ALA A 176 3.49 -5.53 -11.53
C ALA A 176 3.57 -6.88 -12.27
N LEU A 177 4.78 -7.43 -12.43
CA LEU A 177 5.04 -8.70 -13.13
C LEU A 177 4.57 -9.93 -12.35
N VAL A 178 4.57 -9.86 -11.03
CA VAL A 178 4.04 -10.91 -10.15
C VAL A 178 2.53 -11.01 -10.33
N ILE A 179 1.81 -9.88 -10.40
CA ILE A 179 0.36 -9.85 -10.61
C ILE A 179 0.01 -10.39 -12.00
N GLN A 180 0.69 -9.92 -13.04
CA GLN A 180 0.43 -10.32 -14.42
C GLN A 180 1.63 -10.08 -15.35
N ASP A 181 1.67 -10.79 -16.48
CA ASP A 181 2.66 -10.53 -17.53
C ASP A 181 2.34 -9.19 -18.20
N CYS A 182 3.33 -8.30 -18.30
CA CYS A 182 3.12 -6.92 -18.69
C CYS A 182 3.83 -6.57 -20.00
N HIS A 183 3.28 -5.65 -20.78
CA HIS A 183 4.01 -5.03 -21.90
C HIS A 183 4.97 -3.95 -21.38
N TYR A 184 6.03 -3.65 -22.13
CA TYR A 184 6.98 -2.59 -21.75
C TYR A 184 6.29 -1.24 -21.49
N SER A 185 5.38 -0.83 -22.38
CA SER A 185 4.67 0.44 -22.27
C SER A 185 3.83 0.54 -21.00
N TYR A 186 3.29 -0.59 -20.53
CA TYR A 186 2.58 -0.64 -19.26
C TYR A 186 3.57 -0.40 -18.12
N LEU A 187 4.69 -1.14 -18.06
CA LEU A 187 5.71 -0.93 -17.03
C LEU A 187 6.23 0.51 -17.02
N ASP A 188 6.55 1.08 -18.18
CA ASP A 188 7.06 2.44 -18.32
C ASP A 188 6.08 3.50 -17.79
N GLU A 189 4.79 3.38 -18.13
CA GLU A 189 3.75 4.29 -17.62
C GLU A 189 3.53 4.15 -16.11
N HIS A 190 3.78 2.97 -15.55
CA HIS A 190 3.48 2.64 -14.15
C HIS A 190 4.56 3.05 -13.15
N MET A 191 5.81 3.21 -13.60
CA MET A 191 6.94 3.54 -12.72
C MET A 191 7.06 5.04 -12.43
N GLY A 192 6.23 5.87 -13.06
CA GLY A 192 6.16 7.31 -12.85
C GLY A 192 7.47 8.07 -13.08
N GLU A 193 7.50 9.33 -12.66
CA GLU A 193 8.71 10.15 -12.76
C GLU A 193 9.70 9.84 -11.62
N PRO A 194 11.03 9.80 -11.89
CA PRO A 194 12.06 9.64 -10.87
C PRO A 194 11.97 10.73 -9.78
N LYS A 195 12.37 10.43 -8.52
CA LYS A 195 12.45 11.46 -7.46
C LYS A 195 13.48 12.56 -7.76
N SER A 196 14.45 12.28 -8.63
CA SER A 196 15.54 13.20 -8.97
C SER A 196 15.89 13.19 -10.46
N PHE A 197 16.29 14.34 -11.00
CA PHE A 197 16.88 14.41 -12.33
C PHE A 197 18.14 13.54 -12.48
N ALA A 198 18.86 13.25 -11.40
CA ALA A 198 20.05 12.39 -11.42
C ALA A 198 19.70 10.89 -11.56
N THR A 199 18.52 10.47 -11.10
CA THR A 199 18.01 9.09 -11.18
C THR A 199 17.23 8.82 -12.48
N SER A 200 17.10 9.82 -13.36
CA SER A 200 16.77 9.61 -14.78
C SER A 200 17.79 8.74 -15.53
N LYS A 201 18.96 8.46 -14.91
CA LYS A 201 20.00 7.58 -15.44
C LYS A 201 19.66 6.09 -15.43
N TYR A 202 18.73 5.64 -14.59
CA TYR A 202 18.33 4.24 -14.60
C TYR A 202 17.26 4.05 -15.66
N ASP A 203 17.71 3.49 -16.79
CA ASP A 203 16.84 3.05 -17.86
C ASP A 203 15.94 1.92 -17.34
N ILE A 204 14.61 2.10 -17.43
CA ILE A 204 13.63 1.07 -17.06
C ILE A 204 13.94 -0.22 -17.82
N GLN A 205 14.42 -0.12 -19.05
CA GLN A 205 14.86 -1.26 -19.84
C GLN A 205 15.93 -2.08 -19.12
N SER A 206 16.93 -1.43 -18.50
CA SER A 206 17.99 -2.14 -17.77
C SER A 206 17.45 -2.89 -16.55
N ILE A 207 16.42 -2.37 -15.88
CA ILE A 207 15.79 -3.06 -14.75
C ILE A 207 14.99 -4.25 -15.27
N VAL A 208 14.17 -4.04 -16.31
CA VAL A 208 13.34 -5.07 -16.94
C VAL A 208 14.20 -6.22 -17.47
N ASP A 209 15.32 -5.94 -18.13
CA ASP A 209 16.24 -6.96 -18.64
C ASP A 209 16.84 -7.82 -17.51
N ASP A 210 17.02 -7.24 -16.33
CA ASP A 210 17.54 -7.94 -15.16
C ASP A 210 16.48 -8.83 -14.48
N ILE A 211 15.21 -8.41 -14.45
CA ILE A 211 14.16 -9.09 -13.68
C ILE A 211 13.16 -9.91 -14.51
N ALA A 212 13.12 -9.71 -15.82
CA ALA A 212 12.09 -10.29 -16.66
C ALA A 212 12.64 -11.03 -17.88
N GLU A 213 11.85 -11.98 -18.37
CA GLU A 213 12.06 -12.70 -19.62
C GLU A 213 11.06 -12.21 -20.66
N TYR A 214 11.54 -11.95 -21.87
CA TYR A 214 10.68 -11.51 -22.97
C TYR A 214 9.95 -12.69 -23.61
N ILE A 215 8.62 -12.65 -23.58
CA ILE A 215 7.72 -13.55 -24.28
C ILE A 215 7.43 -12.94 -25.65
N SER A 216 7.87 -13.65 -26.70
CA SER A 216 7.65 -13.22 -28.08
C SER A 216 6.15 -13.17 -28.43
N PRO A 217 5.74 -12.22 -29.29
CA PRO A 217 4.35 -12.09 -29.72
C PRO A 217 3.86 -13.37 -30.38
N THR A 218 2.69 -13.83 -29.95
CA THR A 218 2.03 -15.05 -30.46
C THR A 218 0.68 -14.70 -31.07
N ILE A 219 0.20 -15.53 -32.00
CA ILE A 219 -1.15 -15.39 -32.56
C ILE A 219 -2.08 -16.23 -31.68
N ASP A 220 -3.11 -15.60 -31.11
CA ASP A 220 -4.08 -16.30 -30.26
C ASP A 220 -5.00 -17.22 -31.11
N ILE A 221 -5.73 -18.12 -30.45
CA ILE A 221 -6.68 -19.06 -31.07
C ILE A 221 -7.76 -18.31 -31.89
N THR A 222 -8.01 -17.04 -31.57
CA THR A 222 -8.93 -16.12 -32.27
C THR A 222 -8.29 -15.41 -33.48
N ASN A 223 -7.07 -15.79 -33.89
CA ASN A 223 -6.29 -15.16 -34.95
C ASN A 223 -5.93 -13.67 -34.69
N GLN A 224 -5.95 -13.24 -33.43
CA GLN A 224 -5.51 -11.90 -33.04
C GLN A 224 -4.04 -11.92 -32.60
N PRO A 225 -3.21 -10.97 -33.03
CA PRO A 225 -1.83 -10.86 -32.57
C PRO A 225 -1.81 -10.43 -31.10
N LYS A 226 -1.21 -11.24 -30.22
CA LYS A 226 -0.82 -10.82 -28.88
C LYS A 226 0.54 -10.15 -28.96
N GLN A 227 0.62 -8.92 -28.43
CA GLN A 227 1.87 -8.18 -28.32
C GLN A 227 2.84 -8.92 -27.37
N GLY A 228 4.15 -8.78 -27.59
CA GLY A 228 5.15 -9.39 -26.71
C GLY A 228 5.06 -8.85 -25.28
N GLN A 229 5.26 -9.74 -24.31
CA GLN A 229 5.09 -9.46 -22.89
C GLN A 229 6.37 -9.79 -22.13
N TYR A 230 6.47 -9.31 -20.91
CA TYR A 230 7.53 -9.63 -19.96
C TYR A 230 6.93 -10.48 -18.84
N LYS A 231 7.63 -11.57 -18.51
CA LYS A 231 7.33 -12.45 -17.37
C LYS A 231 8.46 -12.33 -16.37
N LEU A 232 8.14 -12.35 -15.07
CA LEU A 232 9.16 -12.38 -14.02
C LEU A 232 10.06 -13.62 -14.15
N LYS A 233 11.38 -13.45 -13.96
CA LYS A 233 12.33 -14.56 -13.87
C LYS A 233 12.05 -15.40 -12.63
N ASP A 234 12.17 -16.71 -12.76
CA ASP A 234 11.66 -17.64 -11.75
C ASP A 234 12.36 -17.47 -10.37
N PHE A 235 13.67 -17.24 -10.33
CA PHE A 235 14.40 -17.08 -9.05
C PHE A 235 13.91 -15.90 -8.18
N LEU A 236 13.32 -14.87 -8.79
CA LEU A 236 12.85 -13.68 -8.07
C LEU A 236 11.61 -13.95 -7.22
N TRP A 237 10.88 -15.04 -7.49
CA TRP A 237 9.79 -15.45 -6.60
C TRP A 237 10.33 -16.00 -5.26
N GLU A 238 11.56 -16.53 -5.18
CA GLU A 238 12.19 -16.93 -3.90
C GLU A 238 12.79 -15.71 -3.21
N ASP A 239 13.48 -14.88 -3.99
CA ASP A 239 14.39 -13.86 -3.46
C ASP A 239 13.71 -12.50 -3.17
N GLU A 240 12.75 -12.09 -4.01
CA GLU A 240 12.24 -10.70 -4.01
C GLU A 240 10.71 -10.57 -3.98
N PHE A 241 9.96 -11.68 -4.05
CA PHE A 241 8.51 -11.63 -3.93
C PHE A 241 8.06 -11.25 -2.51
N ASP A 242 7.42 -10.09 -2.39
CA ASP A 242 6.80 -9.63 -1.14
C ASP A 242 5.26 -9.55 -1.25
N PRO A 243 4.51 -10.47 -0.61
CA PRO A 243 3.05 -10.44 -0.63
C PRO A 243 2.46 -9.21 0.07
N LEU A 244 3.17 -8.58 1.02
CA LEU A 244 2.72 -7.34 1.66
C LEU A 244 2.81 -6.15 0.69
N HIS A 245 3.83 -6.12 -0.17
CA HIS A 245 3.94 -5.12 -1.22
C HIS A 245 2.82 -5.27 -2.26
N VAL A 246 2.49 -6.51 -2.65
CA VAL A 246 1.32 -6.76 -3.51
C VAL A 246 0.04 -6.23 -2.86
N LEU A 247 -0.23 -6.62 -1.61
CA LEU A 247 -1.41 -6.18 -0.86
C LEU A 247 -1.46 -4.67 -0.59
N SER A 248 -0.31 -3.99 -0.59
CA SER A 248 -0.26 -2.54 -0.42
C SER A 248 -0.68 -1.79 -1.69
N ARG A 249 -0.51 -2.41 -2.88
CA ARG A 249 -0.83 -1.82 -4.18
C ARG A 249 -2.19 -2.20 -4.74
N ILE A 250 -2.73 -3.34 -4.33
CA ILE A 250 -4.05 -3.80 -4.79
C ILE A 250 -5.12 -3.52 -3.74
N SER A 251 -6.29 -3.13 -4.23
CA SER A 251 -7.54 -3.05 -3.48
C SER A 251 -8.42 -4.28 -3.68
N ARG A 252 -8.22 -4.98 -4.79
CA ARG A 252 -9.00 -6.12 -5.27
C ARG A 252 -8.40 -7.45 -4.84
N ARG A 253 -9.21 -8.27 -4.16
CA ARG A 253 -8.80 -9.55 -3.57
C ARG A 253 -8.56 -10.64 -4.61
N ASP A 254 -9.31 -10.60 -5.71
CA ASP A 254 -9.16 -11.54 -6.83
C ASP A 254 -7.80 -11.41 -7.54
N LEU A 255 -7.22 -10.20 -7.56
CA LEU A 255 -5.84 -9.99 -8.04
C LEU A 255 -4.83 -10.66 -7.11
N PHE A 256 -5.01 -10.55 -5.79
CA PHE A 256 -4.13 -11.21 -4.82
C PHE A 256 -4.19 -12.74 -4.95
N GLU A 257 -5.39 -13.29 -5.10
CA GLU A 257 -5.59 -14.72 -5.31
C GLU A 257 -4.90 -15.20 -6.60
N THR A 258 -4.98 -14.40 -7.67
CA THR A 258 -4.28 -14.68 -8.93
C THR A 258 -2.76 -14.68 -8.76
N THR A 259 -2.22 -13.70 -8.03
CA THR A 259 -0.80 -13.64 -7.65
C THR A 259 -0.37 -14.89 -6.89
N MET A 260 -1.14 -15.31 -5.88
CA MET A 260 -0.82 -16.51 -5.10
C MET A 260 -0.92 -17.80 -5.92
N GLN A 261 -1.81 -17.86 -6.92
CA GLN A 261 -1.86 -18.97 -7.86
C GLN A 261 -0.63 -19.02 -8.77
N ARG A 262 -0.09 -17.87 -9.19
CA ARG A 262 1.17 -17.80 -9.93
C ARG A 262 2.33 -18.25 -9.04
N TYR A 263 2.39 -17.74 -7.81
CA TYR A 263 3.38 -18.15 -6.79
C TYR A 263 3.26 -19.63 -6.34
N THR A 264 2.23 -20.37 -6.70
CA THR A 264 2.17 -21.82 -6.38
C THR A 264 2.50 -22.71 -7.59
N LYS A 265 2.71 -22.11 -8.77
CA LYS A 265 2.87 -22.81 -10.05
C LYS A 265 4.19 -22.55 -10.77
N TRP A 266 4.98 -21.58 -10.32
CA TRP A 266 6.30 -21.25 -10.87
C TRP A 266 7.30 -22.38 -10.62
#